data_AF-A0A2S8F6A1-F1
#
_entry.id   AF-A0A2S8F6A1-F1
#
_cell.length_a   1.000
_cell.length_b   1.000
_cell.length_c   1.000
_cell.angle_alpha   90.00
_cell.angle_beta   90.00
_cell.angle_gamma   90.00
#
_symmetry.space_group_name_H-M   'P 1'
#
loop_
_entity.id
_entity.type
_entity.pdbx_description
1 polymer ?
#
loop_
_entity_poly.entity_id
_entity_poly.type
_entity_poly.pdbx_seq_one_letter_code
_entity_poly.pdbx_strand_id
1 'polypeptide(L)'
;MDWTILVPLSVLAIATICDLRTREIPDWLSIALLVWGLLAKLAGWTELPWMALAMGFGLGLAVTLPFFWLGGLGGGDVKLITALGWVIGPVGLLITLLAMALTGGVLALIATLRGQKDYAYVPAILAGLMACGLCEWLYKIDLV
;
A
#
# COMPACT_ATOMS: atom_id res chain seq x y z
N MET A 1 0.08 -16.39 -11.87
CA MET A 1 -0.62 -15.14 -11.52
C MET A 1 -0.73 -15.14 -10.01
N ASP A 2 0.17 -14.41 -9.35
CA ASP A 2 0.34 -14.49 -7.91
C ASP A 2 -0.87 -13.86 -7.23
N TRP A 3 -1.84 -14.68 -6.86
CA TRP A 3 -3.08 -14.28 -6.19
C TRP A 3 -2.79 -13.53 -4.86
N THR A 4 -1.55 -13.62 -4.35
CA THR A 4 -1.01 -12.79 -3.27
C THR A 4 -1.18 -11.30 -3.49
N ILE A 5 -1.10 -10.80 -4.74
CA ILE A 5 -1.17 -9.36 -5.08
C ILE A 5 -2.60 -8.94 -5.46
N LEU A 6 -3.40 -9.85 -6.02
CA LEU A 6 -4.77 -9.55 -6.43
C LEU A 6 -5.66 -9.13 -5.26
N VAL A 7 -5.49 -9.79 -4.10
CA VAL A 7 -6.26 -9.44 -2.90
C VAL A 7 -5.89 -8.04 -2.40
N PRO A 8 -4.61 -7.69 -2.15
CA PRO A 8 -4.21 -6.32 -1.85
C PRO A 8 -4.70 -5.28 -2.85
N LEU A 9 -4.65 -5.56 -4.16
CA LEU A 9 -5.18 -4.66 -5.19
C LEU A 9 -6.68 -4.42 -5.03
N SER A 10 -7.47 -5.49 -4.79
CA SER A 10 -8.91 -5.35 -4.58
C SER A 10 -9.24 -4.59 -3.30
N VAL A 11 -8.50 -4.82 -2.22
CA VAL A 11 -8.64 -4.06 -0.97
C VAL A 11 -8.29 -2.58 -1.17
N LEU A 12 -7.21 -2.27 -1.88
CA LEU A 12 -6.83 -0.89 -2.21
C LEU A 12 -7.83 -0.21 -3.15
N ALA A 13 -8.46 -0.95 -4.06
CA ALA A 13 -9.53 -0.42 -4.90
C ALA A 13 -10.76 -0.03 -4.06
N ILE A 14 -11.16 -0.86 -3.10
CA ILE A 14 -12.25 -0.54 -2.16
C ILE A 14 -11.85 0.66 -1.30
N ALA A 15 -10.63 0.67 -0.76
CA ALA A 15 -10.09 1.77 0.03
C ALA A 15 -10.09 3.08 -0.77
N THR A 16 -9.74 3.02 -2.07
CA THR A 16 -9.78 4.17 -2.98
C THR A 16 -11.20 4.71 -3.14
N ILE A 17 -12.19 3.84 -3.30
CA ILE A 17 -13.59 4.24 -3.42
C ILE A 17 -14.08 4.90 -2.11
N CYS A 18 -13.72 4.33 -0.95
CA CYS A 18 -14.04 4.89 0.35
C CYS A 18 -13.36 6.26 0.55
N ASP A 19 -12.06 6.36 0.29
CA ASP A 19 -11.31 7.60 0.41
C ASP A 19 -11.88 8.71 -0.48
N LEU A 20 -12.19 8.40 -1.75
CA LEU A 20 -12.79 9.36 -2.67
C LEU A 20 -14.21 9.82 -2.27
N ARG A 21 -15.00 8.97 -1.61
CA ARG A 21 -16.41 9.26 -1.25
C ARG A 21 -16.56 9.90 0.12
N THR A 22 -15.93 9.31 1.13
CA THR A 22 -16.14 9.64 2.55
C THR A 22 -14.89 10.21 3.21
N ARG A 23 -13.73 10.23 2.53
CA ARG A 23 -12.44 10.67 3.10
C ARG A 23 -12.05 9.92 4.36
N GLU A 24 -12.57 8.71 4.49
CA GLU A 24 -12.36 7.84 5.63
C GLU A 24 -12.10 6.44 5.10
N ILE A 25 -11.01 5.84 5.58
CA ILE A 25 -10.60 4.49 5.22
C ILE A 25 -11.08 3.56 6.34
N PRO A 26 -12.00 2.63 6.05
CA PRO A 26 -12.48 1.69 7.06
C PRO A 26 -11.34 0.82 7.64
N ASP A 27 -11.26 0.78 8.97
CA ASP A 27 -10.24 0.01 9.69
C ASP A 27 -10.21 -1.49 9.32
N TRP A 28 -11.37 -2.05 8.94
CA TRP A 28 -11.48 -3.45 8.54
C TRP A 28 -10.67 -3.78 7.28
N LEU A 29 -10.37 -2.81 6.41
CA LEU A 29 -9.55 -3.03 5.22
C LEU A 29 -8.09 -3.32 5.60
N SER A 30 -7.54 -2.59 6.57
CA SER A 30 -6.20 -2.84 7.10
C SER A 30 -6.14 -4.19 7.82
N ILE A 31 -7.18 -4.53 8.59
CA ILE A 31 -7.28 -5.84 9.26
C ILE A 31 -7.35 -6.96 8.21
N ALA A 32 -8.12 -6.78 7.14
CA ALA A 32 -8.24 -7.76 6.06
C ALA A 32 -6.87 -8.03 5.40
N LEU A 33 -6.04 -7.01 5.18
CA LEU A 33 -4.67 -7.18 4.67
C LEU A 33 -3.77 -7.95 5.64
N LEU A 34 -3.85 -7.66 6.94
CA LEU A 34 -3.07 -8.38 7.96
C LEU A 34 -3.43 -9.87 7.99
N VAL A 35 -4.74 -10.16 8.03
CA VAL A 35 -5.27 -11.53 8.01
C VAL A 35 -4.88 -12.23 6.71
N TRP A 36 -5.00 -11.54 5.57
CA TRP A 36 -4.59 -12.08 4.28
C TRP A 36 -3.11 -12.44 4.24
N GLY A 37 -2.21 -11.54 4.68
CA GLY A 37 -0.77 -11.83 4.71
C GLY A 37 -0.43 -13.01 5.63
N LEU A 38 -1.15 -13.15 6.74
CA LEU A 38 -0.99 -14.31 7.64
C LEU A 38 -1.42 -15.61 6.96
N LEU A 39 -2.62 -15.62 6.35
CA LEU A 39 -3.14 -16.79 5.63
C LEU A 39 -2.26 -17.15 4.44
N ALA A 40 -1.79 -16.15 3.68
CA ALA A 40 -0.85 -16.35 2.59
C ALA A 40 0.49 -16.91 3.09
N LYS A 41 0.95 -16.57 4.30
CA LYS A 41 2.15 -17.21 4.83
C LYS A 41 1.91 -18.66 5.24
N LEU A 42 0.80 -18.94 5.92
CA LEU A 42 0.45 -20.27 6.41
C LEU A 42 0.11 -21.25 5.28
N ALA A 43 -0.50 -20.77 4.20
CA ALA A 43 -0.87 -21.57 3.04
C ALA A 43 0.32 -21.86 2.09
N GLY A 44 1.55 -21.44 2.43
CA GLY A 44 2.73 -21.61 1.57
C GLY A 44 2.64 -20.77 0.29
N TRP A 45 1.97 -19.64 0.43
CA TRP A 45 1.47 -18.84 -0.67
C TRP A 45 2.41 -17.63 -0.96
N THR A 46 3.15 -17.21 0.05
CA THR A 46 4.29 -16.31 -0.12
C THR A 46 5.58 -17.01 0.27
N GLU A 47 6.59 -16.87 -0.60
CA GLU A 47 7.95 -17.34 -0.35
C GLU A 47 8.71 -16.43 0.61
N LEU A 48 8.17 -15.25 0.93
CA LEU A 48 8.80 -14.32 1.86
C LEU A 48 8.94 -14.96 3.26
N PRO A 49 10.13 -14.89 3.89
CA PRO A 49 10.30 -15.39 5.25
C PRO A 49 9.51 -14.53 6.24
N TRP A 50 9.14 -15.11 7.39
CA TRP A 50 8.44 -14.38 8.47
C TRP A 50 9.14 -13.08 8.86
N MET A 51 10.49 -13.11 8.88
CA MET A 51 11.31 -11.92 9.14
C MET A 51 11.05 -10.82 8.12
N ALA A 52 10.94 -11.15 6.83
CA ALA A 52 10.66 -10.15 5.80
C ALA A 52 9.25 -9.55 5.96
N LEU A 53 8.24 -10.35 6.28
CA LEU A 53 6.88 -9.83 6.53
C LEU A 53 6.86 -8.87 7.74
N ALA A 54 7.53 -9.25 8.83
CA ALA A 54 7.66 -8.42 10.02
C ALA A 54 8.46 -7.12 9.74
N MET A 55 9.54 -7.21 8.96
CA MET A 55 10.30 -6.04 8.51
C MET A 55 9.48 -5.12 7.62
N GLY A 56 8.65 -5.66 6.72
CA GLY A 56 7.76 -4.85 5.89
C GLY A 56 6.71 -4.11 6.71
N PHE A 57 6.09 -4.79 7.68
CA PHE A 57 5.18 -4.17 8.65
C PHE A 57 5.88 -3.06 9.46
N GLY A 58 7.06 -3.37 10.02
CA GLY A 58 7.85 -2.42 10.80
C GLY A 58 8.31 -1.22 9.98
N LEU A 59 8.69 -1.43 8.72
CA LEU A 59 9.05 -0.36 7.79
C LEU A 59 7.84 0.54 7.49
N GLY A 60 6.66 -0.04 7.25
CA GLY A 60 5.43 0.71 7.04
C GLY A 60 5.12 1.64 8.21
N LEU A 61 5.22 1.14 9.45
CA LEU A 61 5.08 1.98 10.65
C LEU A 61 6.19 3.04 10.75
N ALA A 62 7.45 2.63 10.59
CA ALA A 62 8.59 3.53 10.74
C ALA A 62 8.55 4.71 9.76
N VAL A 63 8.11 4.46 8.52
CA VAL A 63 7.97 5.50 7.51
C VAL A 63 6.77 6.39 7.77
N THR A 64 5.61 5.83 8.14
CA THR A 64 4.35 6.61 8.21
C THR A 64 4.11 7.30 9.54
N LEU A 65 4.63 6.78 10.66
CA LEU A 65 4.44 7.38 12.00
C LEU A 65 4.96 8.82 12.11
N PRO A 66 6.15 9.18 11.60
CA PRO A 66 6.62 10.57 11.64
C PRO A 66 5.66 11.53 10.93
N PHE A 67 5.13 11.15 9.76
CA PHE A 67 4.19 11.98 9.02
C PHE A 67 2.82 12.09 9.71
N PHE A 68 2.37 11.03 10.38
CA PHE A 68 1.15 11.06 11.19
C PHE A 68 1.28 12.06 12.35
N TRP A 69 2.40 12.03 13.08
CA TRP A 69 2.65 12.99 14.17
C TRP A 69 2.79 14.44 13.71
N LEU A 70 3.30 14.65 12.49
CA LEU A 70 3.36 15.97 11.87
C LEU A 70 2.01 16.42 11.26
N GLY A 71 0.96 15.59 11.34
CA GLY A 71 -0.36 15.88 10.78
C GLY A 71 -0.44 15.81 9.25
N GLY A 72 0.56 15.21 8.60
CA GLY A 72 0.64 15.10 7.14
C GLY A 72 -0.03 13.87 6.54
N LEU A 73 -0.28 12.83 7.34
CA LEU A 73 -0.92 11.57 6.91
C LEU A 73 -2.07 11.21 7.87
N GLY A 74 -3.17 10.67 7.33
CA GLY A 74 -4.29 10.22 8.13
C GLY A 74 -3.99 8.90 8.84
N GLY A 75 -4.66 8.65 9.98
CA GLY A 75 -4.50 7.39 10.71
C GLY A 75 -4.90 6.15 9.90
N GLY A 76 -5.85 6.31 8.97
CA GLY A 76 -6.23 5.26 8.02
C GLY A 76 -5.09 4.89 7.07
N ASP A 77 -4.38 5.88 6.52
CA ASP A 77 -3.26 5.67 5.60
C ASP A 77 -2.12 4.92 6.29
N VAL A 78 -1.79 5.32 7.53
CA VAL A 78 -0.78 4.66 8.37
C VAL A 78 -1.09 3.18 8.53
N LYS A 79 -2.32 2.85 8.93
CA LYS A 79 -2.76 1.45 9.13
C LYS A 79 -2.70 0.67 7.83
N LEU A 80 -3.13 1.27 6.73
CA LEU A 80 -3.22 0.62 5.44
C LEU A 80 -1.85 0.36 4.81
N ILE A 81 -0.93 1.33 4.85
CA ILE A 81 0.46 1.18 4.37
C ILE A 81 1.22 0.16 5.23
N THR A 82 1.03 0.21 6.55
CA THR A 82 1.61 -0.76 7.48
C THR A 82 1.14 -2.18 7.18
N ALA A 83 -0.17 -2.36 7.00
CA ALA A 83 -0.74 -3.66 6.65
C ALA A 83 -0.32 -4.13 5.25
N LEU A 84 -0.11 -3.21 4.30
CA LEU A 84 0.43 -3.53 2.98
C LEU A 84 1.86 -4.07 3.10
N GLY A 85 2.71 -3.43 3.91
CA GLY A 85 4.07 -3.87 4.20
C GLY A 85 4.16 -5.30 4.74
N TRP A 86 3.20 -5.70 5.56
CA TRP A 86 3.07 -7.08 6.05
C TRP A 86 2.85 -8.10 4.91
N VAL A 87 2.18 -7.71 3.82
CA VAL A 87 1.86 -8.61 2.72
C VAL A 87 3.00 -8.70 1.70
N ILE A 88 3.56 -7.55 1.30
CA ILE A 88 4.52 -7.46 0.19
C ILE A 88 5.99 -7.40 0.65
N GLY A 89 6.23 -7.36 1.96
CA GLY A 89 7.57 -7.25 2.53
C GLY A 89 8.21 -5.87 2.33
N PRO A 90 9.46 -5.67 2.80
CA PRO A 90 10.10 -4.36 2.83
C PRO A 90 10.46 -3.85 1.43
N VAL A 91 10.93 -4.73 0.54
CA VAL A 91 11.34 -4.32 -0.82
C VAL A 91 10.13 -3.92 -1.65
N GLY A 92 9.07 -4.75 -1.65
CA GLY A 92 7.82 -4.41 -2.34
C GLY A 92 7.19 -3.13 -1.77
N LEU A 93 7.28 -2.93 -0.45
CA LEU A 93 6.79 -1.70 0.18
C LEU A 93 7.60 -0.48 -0.26
N LEU A 94 8.92 -0.55 -0.34
CA LEU A 94 9.74 0.57 -0.82
C LEU A 94 9.40 0.97 -2.26
N ILE A 95 9.24 -0.01 -3.15
CA ILE A 95 8.83 0.24 -4.54
C ILE A 95 7.45 0.91 -4.56
N THR A 96 6.52 0.38 -3.77
CA THR A 96 5.17 0.92 -3.65
C THR A 96 5.18 2.35 -3.13
N LEU A 97 5.94 2.63 -2.05
CA LEU A 97 6.08 3.96 -1.46
C LEU A 97 6.72 4.96 -2.41
N LEU A 98 7.73 4.54 -3.18
CA LEU A 98 8.39 5.41 -4.15
C LEU A 98 7.43 5.79 -5.29
N ALA A 99 6.75 4.81 -5.88
CA ALA A 99 5.76 5.06 -6.93
C ALA A 99 4.55 5.85 -6.40
N MET A 100 4.13 5.60 -5.17
CA MET A 100 3.10 6.36 -4.46
C MET A 100 3.54 7.81 -4.21
N ALA A 101 4.79 8.08 -3.83
CA ALA A 101 5.28 9.44 -3.63
C ALA A 101 5.26 10.24 -4.94
N LEU A 102 5.65 9.62 -6.06
CA LEU A 102 5.61 10.26 -7.38
C LEU A 102 4.16 10.56 -7.81
N THR A 103 3.28 9.57 -7.73
CA THR A 103 1.87 9.73 -8.13
C THR A 103 1.12 10.67 -7.18
N GLY A 104 1.38 10.58 -5.88
CA GLY A 104 0.85 11.47 -4.85
C GLY A 104 1.31 12.92 -5.03
N GLY A 105 2.55 13.15 -5.45
CA GLY A 105 3.06 14.49 -5.80
C GLY A 105 2.33 15.09 -7.00
N VAL A 106 2.04 14.29 -8.02
CA VAL A 106 1.23 14.73 -9.17
C VAL A 106 -0.19 15.06 -8.74
N LEU A 107 -0.82 14.22 -7.91
CA LEU A 107 -2.15 14.50 -7.36
C LEU A 107 -2.18 15.78 -6.52
N ALA A 108 -1.16 16.00 -5.68
CA ALA A 108 -1.02 17.22 -4.89
C ALA A 108 -0.92 18.48 -5.76
N LEU A 109 -0.15 18.41 -6.85
CA LEU A 109 -0.02 19.51 -7.80
C LEU A 109 -1.36 19.81 -8.47
N ILE A 110 -2.08 18.79 -8.94
CA ILE A 110 -3.40 18.93 -9.55
C ILE A 110 -4.40 19.52 -8.55
N ALA A 111 -4.41 19.04 -7.31
CA ALA A 111 -5.28 19.54 -6.25
C ALA A 111 -5.02 21.02 -5.96
N THR A 112 -3.74 21.41 -5.87
CA THR A 112 -3.30 22.80 -5.66
C THR A 112 -3.76 23.70 -6.82
N LEU A 113 -3.57 23.26 -8.06
CA LEU A 113 -4.01 23.99 -9.26
C LEU A 113 -5.54 24.15 -9.33
N ARG A 114 -6.29 23.22 -8.73
CA ARG A 114 -7.75 23.26 -8.62
C ARG A 114 -8.25 23.98 -7.36
N GLY A 115 -7.37 24.51 -6.52
CA GLY A 115 -7.73 25.18 -5.27
C GLY A 115 -8.31 24.26 -4.20
N GLN A 116 -8.06 22.94 -4.29
CA GLN A 116 -8.51 21.97 -3.30
C GLN A 116 -7.58 21.96 -2.09
N LYS A 117 -8.14 22.01 -0.88
CA LYS A 117 -7.37 21.90 0.37
C LYS A 117 -7.04 20.46 0.74
N ASP A 118 -7.89 19.51 0.34
CA ASP A 118 -7.75 18.08 0.65
C ASP A 118 -7.96 17.20 -0.60
N TYR A 119 -7.07 16.23 -0.83
CA TYR A 119 -7.17 15.23 -1.91
C TYR A 119 -6.98 13.80 -1.39
N ALA A 120 -7.61 12.84 -2.07
CA ALA A 120 -7.58 11.44 -1.69
C ALA A 120 -6.18 10.87 -1.98
N TYR A 121 -5.53 10.32 -0.95
CA TYR A 121 -4.16 9.82 -1.06
C TYR A 121 -4.11 8.33 -1.44
N VAL A 122 -5.18 7.58 -1.14
CA VAL A 122 -5.28 6.14 -1.44
C VAL A 122 -5.13 5.79 -2.93
N PRO A 123 -5.62 6.58 -3.91
CA PRO A 123 -5.34 6.35 -5.33
C PRO A 123 -3.83 6.25 -5.65
N ALA A 124 -2.98 7.03 -4.95
CA ALA A 124 -1.53 6.96 -5.13
C ALA A 124 -0.96 5.65 -4.57
N ILE A 125 -1.52 5.14 -3.46
CA ILE A 125 -1.15 3.85 -2.87
C ILE A 125 -1.45 2.72 -3.84
N LEU A 126 -2.67 2.73 -4.42
CA LEU A 126 -3.09 1.76 -5.42
C LEU A 126 -2.16 1.79 -6.64
N ALA A 127 -1.83 2.97 -7.15
CA ALA A 127 -0.89 3.13 -8.25
C ALA A 127 0.50 2.60 -7.92
N GLY A 128 0.98 2.84 -6.70
CA GLY A 128 2.23 2.30 -6.21
C GLY A 128 2.26 0.77 -6.17
N LEU A 129 1.19 0.14 -5.66
CA LEU A 129 1.10 -1.32 -5.62
C LEU A 129 1.03 -1.91 -7.04
N MET A 130 0.32 -1.28 -7.97
CA MET A 130 0.29 -1.70 -9.37
C MET A 130 1.69 -1.66 -10.00
N ALA A 131 2.48 -0.61 -9.71
CA ALA A 131 3.85 -0.52 -10.19
C ALA A 131 4.75 -1.63 -9.61
N CYS A 132 4.59 -1.95 -8.32
CA CYS A 132 5.28 -3.06 -7.69
C CYS A 132 4.93 -4.41 -8.35
N GLY A 133 3.64 -4.69 -8.55
CA GLY A 133 3.19 -5.91 -9.21
C GLY A 133 3.66 -6.03 -10.66
N LEU A 134 3.71 -4.91 -11.39
CA LEU A 134 4.27 -4.88 -12.74
C LEU A 134 5.79 -5.18 -12.73
N CYS A 135 6.53 -4.63 -11.77
CA CYS A 135 7.97 -4.87 -11.64
C CYS A 135 8.28 -6.35 -11.35
N GLU A 136 7.54 -6.98 -10.44
CA GLU A 136 7.67 -8.42 -10.18
C GLU A 136 7.33 -9.27 -11.41
N TRP A 137 6.30 -8.88 -12.16
CA TRP A 137 5.90 -9.58 -13.38
C TRP A 137 6.97 -9.48 -14.47
N LEU A 138 7.54 -8.29 -14.69
CA LEU A 138 8.63 -8.09 -15.64
C LEU A 138 9.87 -8.92 -15.27
N TYR A 139 10.26 -8.91 -13.99
CA TYR A 139 11.40 -9.69 -13.51
C TYR A 139 11.22 -11.21 -13.74
N LYS A 140 9.99 -11.72 -13.58
CA LYS A 140 9.68 -13.13 -13.87
C LYS A 140 9.75 -13.47 -15.35
N ILE A 141 9.45 -12.53 -16.24
CA ILE A 141 9.51 -12.74 -17.70
C ILE A 141 10.96 -12.75 -18.19
N ASP A 142 11.81 -11.89 -17.65
CA ASP A 142 13.24 -11.83 -18.05
C ASP A 142 14.05 -13.06 -17.60
N LEU A 143 13.50 -13.91 -16.73
CA LEU A 143 14.12 -15.14 -16.23
C LEU A 143 13.62 -16.43 -16.93
N VAL A 144 12.76 -16.32 -17.94
CA VAL A 144 12.20 -17.44 -18.73
C VAL A 144 12.71 -17.39 -20.17
#